data_AF-A0A344ANV2-F1
#
_entry.id   AF-A0A344ANV2-F1
#
_cell.length_a   1.000
_cell.length_b   1.000
_cell.length_c   1.000
_cell.angle_alpha   90.00
_cell.angle_beta   90.00
_cell.angle_gamma   90.00
#
_symmetry.space_group_name_H-M   'P 1'
#
loop_
_entity.id
_entity.type
_entity.pdbx_description
1 polymer ?
#
loop_
_entity_poly.entity_id
_entity_poly.type
_entity_poly.pdbx_seq_one_letter_code
_entity_poly.pdbx_strand_id
1 'polypeptide(L)'
;MSVFAWILLLLFLVILGCFSSARASFISLVIFLEVINVLVLLLSFLLGSFIGSFLYFLAFIVVATMEVVLSLVSLTRLWCLDMFVY
;
A
#
# COMPACT_ATOMS: atom_id res chain seq x y z
N MET A 1 -17.12 5.58 16.42
CA MET A 1 -16.80 4.20 16.87
C MET A 1 -16.95 3.19 15.74
N SER A 2 -18.04 3.19 14.96
CA SER A 2 -18.23 2.25 13.84
C SER A 2 -17.23 2.40 12.69
N VAL A 3 -17.01 3.62 12.16
CA VAL A 3 -16.14 3.86 10.99
C VAL A 3 -14.69 3.43 11.24
N PHE A 4 -14.15 3.73 12.42
CA PHE A 4 -12.80 3.31 12.80
C PHE A 4 -12.66 1.79 12.88
N ALA A 5 -13.69 1.09 13.38
CA ALA A 5 -13.72 -0.37 13.41
C ALA A 5 -13.78 -0.99 12.00
N TRP A 6 -14.50 -0.37 11.05
CA TRP A 6 -14.53 -0.82 9.65
C TRP A 6 -13.15 -0.70 8.97
N ILE A 7 -12.42 0.39 9.24
CA ILE A 7 -11.07 0.59 8.70
C ILE A 7 -10.09 -0.46 9.27
N LEU A 8 -10.19 -0.74 10.57
CA LEU A 8 -9.39 -1.76 11.25
C LEU A 8 -9.70 -3.17 10.72
N LEU A 9 -10.98 -3.46 10.46
CA LEU A 9 -11.43 -4.71 9.86
C LEU A 9 -10.94 -4.87 8.40
N LEU A 10 -10.91 -3.78 7.63
CA LEU A 10 -10.37 -3.77 6.28
C LEU A 10 -8.85 -4.01 6.29
N LEU A 11 -8.12 -3.40 7.22
CA LEU A 11 -6.69 -3.63 7.41
C LEU A 11 -6.40 -5.08 7.81
N PHE A 12 -7.21 -5.66 8.69
CA PHE A 12 -7.13 -7.06 9.09
C PHE A 12 -7.41 -8.03 7.92
N LEU A 13 -8.41 -7.73 7.09
CA LEU A 13 -8.72 -8.49 5.88
C LEU A 13 -7.59 -8.44 4.84
N VAL A 14 -6.99 -7.26 4.65
CA VAL A 14 -5.84 -7.07 3.76
C VAL A 14 -4.67 -7.95 4.23
N ILE A 15 -4.31 -7.90 5.53
CA ILE A 15 -3.24 -8.73 6.10
C ILE A 15 -3.54 -10.23 5.96
N LEU A 16 -4.78 -10.66 6.22
CA LEU A 16 -5.21 -12.06 6.02
C LEU A 16 -5.10 -12.51 4.55
N GLY A 17 -5.45 -11.63 3.62
CA GLY A 17 -5.28 -11.86 2.18
C GLY A 17 -3.81 -12.09 1.81
N CYS A 18 -2.88 -11.41 2.49
CA CYS A 18 -1.44 -11.60 2.28
C CYS A 18 -0.95 -12.98 2.71
N PHE A 19 -1.38 -13.47 3.88
CA PHE A 19 -1.00 -14.81 4.37
C PHE A 19 -1.63 -15.95 3.56
N SER A 20 -2.77 -15.69 2.91
CA SER A 20 -3.45 -16.67 2.06
C SER A 20 -2.73 -16.90 0.71
N SER A 21 -1.98 -15.92 0.21
CA SER A 21 -1.30 -16.02 -1.08
C SER A 21 0.07 -16.70 -0.94
N ALA A 22 0.07 -18.02 -0.78
CA ALA A 22 1.28 -18.85 -0.70
C ALA A 22 2.15 -18.86 -1.99
N ARG A 23 1.70 -18.19 -3.06
CA ARG A 23 2.44 -17.97 -4.33
C ARG A 23 2.24 -16.54 -4.82
N ALA A 24 2.53 -15.57 -3.98
CA ALA A 24 2.43 -14.16 -4.38
C ALA A 24 3.46 -13.86 -5.47
N SER A 25 2.98 -13.57 -6.69
CA SER A 25 3.82 -12.98 -7.73
C SER A 25 4.30 -11.59 -7.28
N PHE A 26 5.43 -11.13 -7.80
CA PHE A 26 5.96 -9.79 -7.48
C PHE A 26 4.90 -8.68 -7.69
N ILE A 27 4.08 -8.81 -8.74
CA ILE A 27 2.94 -7.93 -9.02
C ILE A 27 1.89 -7.97 -7.89
N SER A 28 1.57 -9.15 -7.36
CA SER A 28 0.65 -9.28 -6.23
C SER A 28 1.16 -8.57 -4.98
N LEU A 29 2.47 -8.58 -4.74
CA LEU A 29 3.08 -7.87 -3.61
C LEU A 29 3.03 -6.35 -3.79
N VAL A 30 3.27 -5.86 -5.01
CA VAL A 30 3.19 -4.42 -5.34
C VAL A 30 1.77 -3.90 -5.18
N ILE A 31 0.76 -4.63 -5.69
CA ILE A 31 -0.65 -4.25 -5.53
C ILE A 31 -1.03 -4.23 -4.05
N PHE A 32 -0.54 -5.20 -3.27
CA PHE A 32 -0.80 -5.28 -1.84
C PHE A 32 -0.24 -4.09 -1.06
N LEU A 33 1.02 -3.72 -1.32
CA LEU A 33 1.64 -2.54 -0.71
C LEU A 33 0.86 -1.27 -1.03
N GLU A 34 0.36 -1.14 -2.27
CA GLU A 34 -0.44 0.03 -2.64
C GLU A 34 -1.77 0.10 -1.89
N VAL A 35 -2.42 -1.05 -1.65
CA VAL A 35 -3.64 -1.11 -0.83
C VAL A 35 -3.36 -0.66 0.61
N ILE A 36 -2.20 -1.02 1.18
CA ILE A 36 -1.79 -0.54 2.50
C ILE A 36 -1.60 0.98 2.48
N ASN A 37 -0.88 1.53 1.49
CA ASN A 37 -0.65 2.96 1.38
C ASN A 37 -1.94 3.77 1.28
N VAL A 38 -2.89 3.32 0.45
CA VAL A 38 -4.22 3.96 0.34
C VAL A 38 -4.96 3.92 1.67
N LEU A 39 -4.87 2.81 2.41
CA LEU A 39 -5.53 2.66 3.70
C LEU A 39 -4.92 3.59 4.77
N VAL A 40 -3.59 3.72 4.80
CA VAL A 40 -2.90 4.66 5.69
C VAL A 40 -3.20 6.11 5.32
N LEU A 41 -3.29 6.44 4.03
CA LEU A 41 -3.71 7.76 3.56
C LEU A 41 -5.15 8.06 3.97
N LEU A 42 -6.05 7.10 3.85
CA LEU A 42 -7.44 7.26 4.28
C LEU A 42 -7.55 7.45 5.79
N LEU A 43 -6.76 6.69 6.57
CA LEU A 43 -6.70 6.84 8.02
C LEU A 43 -6.16 8.22 8.42
N SER A 44 -5.05 8.65 7.82
CA SER A 44 -4.43 9.95 8.11
C SER A 44 -5.33 11.13 7.71
N PHE A 45 -6.06 11.03 6.60
CA PHE A 45 -7.09 12.02 6.25
C PHE A 45 -8.22 12.08 7.28
N LEU A 46 -8.68 10.94 7.77
CA LEU A 46 -9.80 10.85 8.70
C LEU A 46 -9.44 11.30 10.12
N LEU A 47 -8.19 11.07 10.55
CA LEU A 47 -7.61 11.69 11.76
C LEU A 47 -7.23 13.17 11.56
N GLY A 48 -7.27 13.65 10.32
CA GLY A 48 -6.67 14.89 9.85
C GLY A 48 -7.32 16.21 10.29
N SER A 49 -8.24 16.20 11.25
CA SER A 49 -9.00 17.39 11.65
C SER A 49 -8.15 18.53 12.26
N PHE A 50 -6.85 18.31 12.48
CA PHE A 50 -5.93 19.30 13.05
C PHE A 50 -4.88 19.77 12.02
N ILE A 51 -4.68 21.08 11.89
CA ILE A 51 -3.80 21.73 10.90
C ILE A 51 -2.38 21.14 10.80
N GLY A 52 -1.81 20.62 11.89
CA GLY A 52 -0.49 19.96 11.87
C GLY A 52 -0.46 18.60 11.14
N SER A 53 -1.58 17.89 11.10
CA SER A 53 -1.70 16.55 10.48
C SER A 53 -1.70 16.59 8.94
N PHE A 54 -2.03 17.74 8.35
CA PHE A 54 -2.07 17.90 6.90
C PHE A 54 -0.68 17.83 6.25
N LEU A 55 0.36 18.34 6.92
CA LEU A 55 1.74 18.22 6.43
C LEU A 55 2.24 16.78 6.46
N TYR A 56 1.85 16.00 7.48
CA TYR A 56 2.16 14.57 7.55
C TYR A 56 1.46 13.79 6.43
N PHE A 57 0.20 14.13 6.13
CA PHE A 57 -0.54 13.56 5.00
C PHE A 57 0.18 13.82 3.66
N LEU A 58 0.59 15.07 3.40
CA LEU A 58 1.34 15.43 2.21
C LEU A 58 2.69 14.69 2.10
N ALA A 59 3.45 14.62 3.20
CA ALA A 59 4.70 13.87 3.23
C ALA A 59 4.49 12.38 2.94
N PHE A 60 3.39 11.80 3.45
CA PHE A 60 3.04 10.40 3.21
C PHE A 60 2.70 10.13 1.74
N ILE A 61 2.03 11.06 1.05
CA ILE A 61 1.77 10.96 -0.39
C ILE A 61 3.09 10.92 -1.17
N VAL A 62 4.06 11.77 -0.82
CA VAL A 62 5.36 11.79 -1.51
C VAL A 62 6.09 10.46 -1.31
N VAL A 63 6.09 9.91 -0.10
CA VAL A 63 6.73 8.61 0.16
C VAL A 63 6.02 7.48 -0.60
N ALA A 64 4.68 7.43 -0.57
CA ALA A 64 3.90 6.42 -1.29
C ALA A 64 4.14 6.47 -2.81
N THR A 65 4.16 7.68 -3.40
CA THR A 65 4.43 7.82 -4.84
C THR A 65 5.85 7.41 -5.21
N MET A 66 6.86 7.69 -4.36
CA MET A 66 8.23 7.23 -4.58
C MET A 66 8.36 5.70 -4.51
N GLU A 67 7.64 5.06 -3.58
CA GLU A 67 7.60 3.60 -3.49
C GLU A 67 7.02 2.96 -4.77
N VAL A 68 5.92 3.49 -5.30
CA VAL A 68 5.31 2.99 -6.54
C VAL A 68 6.27 3.12 -7.71
N VAL A 69 6.97 4.26 -7.83
CA VAL A 69 7.97 4.46 -8.89
C VAL A 69 9.10 3.44 -8.78
N LEU A 70 9.65 3.21 -7.58
CA LEU A 70 10.69 2.21 -7.36
C LEU A 70 10.20 0.79 -7.68
N SER A 71 8.96 0.47 -7.29
CA SER A 71 8.33 -0.81 -7.57
C SER A 71 8.16 -1.05 -9.07
N LEU A 72 7.69 -0.06 -9.83
CA LEU A 72 7.57 -0.14 -11.29
C LEU A 72 8.93 -0.24 -11.99
N VAL A 73 9.94 0.51 -11.52
CA VAL A 73 11.30 0.41 -12.05
C VAL A 73 11.89 -0.98 -11.80
N SER A 74 11.66 -1.57 -10.62
CA SER A 74 12.09 -2.93 -10.34
C SER A 74 11.35 -3.97 -11.18
N LEU A 75 10.05 -3.77 -11.43
CA LEU A 75 9.23 -4.63 -12.27
C LEU A 75 9.70 -4.61 -13.72
N THR A 76 10.00 -3.44 -14.28
CA THR A 76 10.54 -3.32 -15.64
C THR A 76 11.91 -3.99 -15.77
N ARG A 77 12.76 -3.93 -14.74
CA ARG A 77 14.04 -4.65 -14.71
C ARG A 77 13.86 -6.16 -14.64
N LEU A 78 12.95 -6.66 -13.80
CA LEU A 78 12.61 -8.08 -13.72
C LEU A 78 12.02 -8.61 -15.02
N TRP A 79 11.20 -7.79 -15.69
CA TRP A 79 10.66 -8.08 -17.02
C TRP A 79 11.77 -8.21 -18.06
N CYS A 80 12.73 -7.27 -18.08
CA CYS A 80 13.87 -7.33 -19.01
C CYS A 80 14.82 -8.52 -18.78
N LEU A 81 14.75 -9.16 -17.61
CA LEU A 81 15.59 -10.32 -17.28
C LEU A 81 14.90 -11.67 -17.60
N ASP A 82 13.69 -11.66 -18.18
CA ASP A 82 12.88 -12.87 -18.48
C ASP A 82 12.66 -13.82 -17.27
N MET A 83 12.89 -13.32 -16.04
CA MET A 83 12.78 -14.09 -14.79
C MET A 83 11.32 -14.32 -14.35
N PHE A 84 10.34 -13.90 -15.16
CA PHE A 84 8.91 -14.12 -14.88
C PHE A 84 8.39 -15.48 -15.37
N VAL A 85 9.22 -16.31 -16.03
CA VAL A 85 8.81 -17.59 -16.63
C VAL A 85 8.98 -18.80 -15.69
N TYR A 86 9.60 -18.66 -14.51
CA TYR A 86 9.75 -19.77 -13.55
C TYR A 86 9.29 -19.43 -12.13
#